data_AF-A0AA91AGF0-F1
#
_entry.id   AF-A0AA91AGF0-F1
#
_cell.length_a   1.000
_cell.length_b   1.000
_cell.length_c   1.000
_cell.angle_alpha   90.00
_cell.angle_beta   90.00
_cell.angle_gamma   90.00
#
_symmetry.space_group_name_H-M   'P 1'
#
loop_
_entity.id
_entity.type
_entity.pdbx_description
1 polymer ?
#
loop_
_entity_poly.entity_id
_entity_poly.type
_entity_poly.pdbx_seq_one_letter_code
_entity_poly.pdbx_strand_id
1 'polypeptide(L)'
;MESIGFPSQGELLKFFYNATGIIPTKGEDILDITIKPKSLHKGLTRLAEEKGCNFLENFNQYSEEIFSSLSSLVVEDKFKEIIVNPIVNLFRGYLRITFREHTFLDKKQNIENLIERFIVDIARICFPSEIYYKYLLDDSYPEAPDLLSWLKNSEETPLAHAMTWIYSSEKMSYQIFHQLDDVDQTDKDLNNVKNWLTGKVQLPSTSQILSTFHRAFKKQKVNTKLADTYTFFLLIARFLTYCSNMLLSTYGDSFRTRYISLFIQAYSAVKRDFFILFGELLLKDLNSMSLEEKEFFLTELFIANEEICHKNLLEMQKNFTTRQLLELWIPKDRPYHSATVHIHRYLGLTGKAEKTMKPLEVNIENMIHAYKIIKGSESNYEVWLAQYNKVNNNVLCPWLKNWVDAILLFKQKEYSQALEKMRNAFETIRYTAADKMIEFLESYMIISLLIEDKGGWKDFKRAFKWGVFMNNFGDLKPFYVISEETEIRSIFEDKLTVISSFENIRDLKTLAKLVFHFPYSST
;
A
#
# COMPACT_ATOMS: atom_id res chain seq x y z
N MET A 1 -12.95 18.13 -11.77
CA MET A 1 -13.00 17.55 -10.42
C MET A 1 -12.13 16.30 -10.46
N GLU A 2 -11.20 16.13 -9.53
CA GLU A 2 -10.37 14.92 -9.46
C GLU A 2 -11.25 13.70 -9.18
N SER A 3 -10.83 12.52 -9.63
CA SER A 3 -11.60 11.28 -9.43
C SER A 3 -11.73 10.98 -7.94
N ILE A 4 -12.96 10.85 -7.43
CA ILE A 4 -13.24 10.38 -6.07
C ILE A 4 -12.80 8.92 -5.94
N GLY A 5 -12.17 8.58 -4.82
CA GLY A 5 -11.71 7.23 -4.52
C GLY A 5 -10.30 7.17 -3.96
N PHE A 6 -9.96 6.02 -3.39
CA PHE A 6 -8.58 5.71 -3.06
C PHE A 6 -7.78 5.43 -4.35
N PRO A 7 -6.44 5.60 -4.35
CA PRO A 7 -5.61 5.24 -5.50
C PRO A 7 -5.71 3.75 -5.85
N SER A 8 -5.59 3.38 -7.12
CA SER A 8 -5.66 1.97 -7.49
C SER A 8 -4.44 1.18 -6.99
N GLN A 9 -4.57 -0.13 -6.77
CA GLN A 9 -3.40 -0.98 -6.45
C GLN A 9 -2.33 -0.87 -7.54
N GLY A 10 -2.73 -0.73 -8.81
CA GLY A 10 -1.82 -0.44 -9.90
C GLY A 10 -1.09 0.91 -9.79
N GLU A 11 -1.75 1.95 -9.28
CA GLU A 11 -1.10 3.24 -8.96
C GLU A 11 -0.09 3.09 -7.82
N LEU A 12 -0.42 2.32 -6.78
CA LEU A 12 0.52 2.00 -5.70
C LEU A 12 1.74 1.25 -6.23
N LEU A 13 1.56 0.21 -7.04
CA LEU A 13 2.68 -0.55 -7.59
C LEU A 13 3.56 0.32 -8.51
N LYS A 14 2.94 1.14 -9.36
CA LYS A 14 3.65 2.13 -10.18
C LYS A 14 4.44 3.12 -9.33
N PHE A 15 3.88 3.56 -8.20
CA PHE A 15 4.61 4.39 -7.23
C PHE A 15 5.85 3.67 -6.71
N PHE A 16 5.75 2.40 -6.32
CA PHE A 16 6.90 1.62 -5.85
C PHE A 16 7.98 1.44 -6.92
N TYR A 17 7.63 1.19 -8.18
CA TYR A 17 8.61 1.19 -9.27
C TYR A 17 9.33 2.54 -9.39
N ASN A 18 8.58 3.65 -9.36
CA ASN A 18 9.17 4.97 -9.45
C ASN A 18 9.99 5.34 -8.21
N ALA A 19 9.60 4.88 -7.02
CA ALA A 19 10.22 5.16 -5.73
C ALA A 19 11.45 4.28 -5.46
N THR A 20 11.45 3.05 -5.95
CA THR A 20 12.66 2.21 -5.90
C THR A 20 13.63 2.63 -6.98
N GLY A 21 13.17 3.09 -8.16
CA GLY A 21 14.04 3.43 -9.28
C GLY A 21 14.52 2.21 -10.07
N ILE A 22 13.92 1.03 -9.82
CA ILE A 22 14.16 -0.18 -10.59
C ILE A 22 13.46 -0.03 -11.94
N ILE A 23 14.24 0.31 -12.95
CA ILE A 23 13.83 0.27 -14.34
C ILE A 23 14.77 -0.74 -15.00
N PRO A 24 14.26 -1.74 -15.70
CA PRO A 24 15.07 -2.66 -16.46
C PRO A 24 15.74 -1.86 -17.58
N THR A 25 17.04 -1.62 -17.42
CA THR A 25 17.87 -0.86 -18.34
C THR A 25 18.40 -1.79 -19.43
N LYS A 26 18.49 -1.28 -20.65
CA LYS A 26 19.22 -1.99 -21.71
C LYS A 26 20.72 -1.94 -21.38
N GLY A 27 21.30 -3.09 -21.03
CA GLY A 27 22.75 -3.32 -21.16
C GLY A 27 23.64 -2.86 -20.01
N GLU A 28 23.21 -2.98 -18.76
CA GLU A 28 24.14 -2.96 -17.62
C GLU A 28 24.00 -4.27 -16.84
N ASP A 29 25.09 -5.04 -16.76
CA ASP A 29 25.20 -6.42 -16.21
C ASP A 29 24.94 -6.56 -14.69
N ILE A 30 24.27 -5.60 -14.06
CA ILE A 30 24.02 -5.60 -12.60
C ILE A 30 22.60 -6.08 -12.28
N LEU A 31 21.67 -5.98 -13.23
CA LEU A 31 20.31 -6.44 -13.09
C LEU A 31 19.94 -7.25 -14.35
N ASP A 32 19.88 -8.57 -14.20
CA ASP A 32 19.51 -9.52 -15.25
C ASP A 32 17.99 -9.47 -15.56
N ILE A 33 17.46 -8.26 -15.76
CA ILE A 33 16.03 -8.04 -16.01
C ILE A 33 15.86 -7.71 -17.49
N THR A 34 15.49 -8.72 -18.28
CA THR A 34 15.28 -8.66 -19.74
C THR A 34 14.01 -7.91 -20.17
N ILE A 35 13.79 -6.69 -19.68
CA ILE A 35 12.61 -5.89 -20.04
C ILE A 35 13.03 -4.55 -20.66
N LYS A 36 12.44 -4.17 -21.80
CA LYS A 36 12.76 -2.88 -22.44
C LYS A 36 12.11 -1.72 -21.64
N PRO A 37 12.83 -0.61 -21.35
CA PRO A 37 12.30 0.49 -20.52
C PRO A 37 10.99 1.12 -21.03
N LYS A 38 10.85 1.28 -22.35
CA LYS A 38 9.63 1.87 -22.97
C LYS A 38 8.40 0.97 -22.87
N SER A 39 8.56 -0.35 -22.85
CA SER A 39 7.43 -1.27 -22.65
C SER A 39 6.96 -1.27 -21.19
N LEU A 40 7.87 -1.09 -20.23
CA LEU A 40 7.52 -1.05 -18.81
C LEU A 40 6.65 0.16 -18.46
N HIS A 41 7.04 1.40 -18.82
CA HIS A 41 6.25 2.58 -18.45
C HIS A 41 4.83 2.57 -19.03
N LYS A 42 4.66 2.06 -20.25
CA LYS A 42 3.35 1.88 -20.87
C LYS A 42 2.56 0.77 -20.17
N GLY A 43 3.24 -0.32 -19.78
CA GLY A 43 2.68 -1.41 -18.97
C GLY A 43 2.17 -0.91 -17.61
N LEU A 44 3.02 -0.24 -16.83
CA LEU A 44 2.66 0.33 -15.54
C LEU A 44 1.55 1.39 -15.62
N THR A 45 1.46 2.13 -16.73
CA THR A 45 0.36 3.09 -16.93
C THR A 45 -0.96 2.36 -17.18
N ARG A 46 -0.96 1.30 -17.98
CA ARG A 46 -2.14 0.45 -18.16
C ARG A 46 -2.53 -0.27 -16.88
N LEU A 47 -1.53 -0.71 -16.10
CA LEU A 47 -1.75 -1.31 -14.79
C LEU A 47 -2.40 -0.31 -13.84
N ALA A 48 -1.90 0.93 -13.76
CA ALA A 48 -2.49 1.97 -12.92
C ALA A 48 -3.95 2.28 -13.27
N GLU A 49 -4.32 2.18 -14.54
CA GLU A 49 -5.71 2.34 -14.99
C GLU A 49 -6.58 1.11 -14.69
N GLU A 50 -5.98 -0.05 -14.41
CA GLU A 50 -6.65 -1.34 -14.15
C GLU A 50 -7.73 -1.67 -15.19
N LYS A 51 -7.48 -1.31 -16.45
CA LYS A 51 -8.43 -1.49 -17.55
C LYS A 51 -8.38 -2.91 -18.12
N GLY A 52 -9.55 -3.40 -18.52
CA GLY A 52 -9.72 -4.70 -19.17
C GLY A 52 -9.91 -5.85 -18.17
N CYS A 53 -9.60 -7.07 -18.60
CA CYS A 53 -9.78 -8.28 -17.78
C CYS A 53 -8.45 -8.90 -17.32
N ASN A 54 -7.31 -8.28 -17.67
CA ASN A 54 -5.98 -8.80 -17.40
C ASN A 54 -5.26 -8.03 -16.28
N PHE A 55 -5.99 -7.22 -15.51
CA PHE A 55 -5.39 -6.40 -14.45
C PHE A 55 -4.75 -7.27 -13.36
N LEU A 56 -5.36 -8.42 -13.04
CA LEU A 56 -4.87 -9.36 -12.05
C LEU A 56 -3.53 -9.97 -12.48
N GLU A 57 -3.46 -10.49 -13.71
CA GLU A 57 -2.25 -11.10 -14.26
C GLU A 57 -1.13 -10.05 -14.39
N ASN A 58 -1.47 -8.87 -14.90
CA ASN A 58 -0.49 -7.79 -15.01
C ASN A 58 0.03 -7.37 -13.63
N PHE A 59 -0.84 -7.26 -12.62
CA PHE A 59 -0.42 -6.91 -11.27
C PHE A 59 0.50 -7.98 -10.68
N ASN A 60 0.11 -9.24 -10.77
CA ASN A 60 0.91 -10.36 -10.27
C ASN A 60 2.29 -10.37 -10.92
N GLN A 61 2.35 -10.29 -12.26
CA GLN A 61 3.59 -10.20 -13.01
C GLN A 61 4.49 -9.05 -12.52
N TYR A 62 3.98 -7.81 -12.53
CA TYR A 62 4.80 -6.66 -12.14
C TYR A 62 5.16 -6.66 -10.65
N SER A 63 4.33 -7.25 -9.78
CA SER A 63 4.64 -7.38 -8.36
C SER A 63 5.77 -8.37 -8.13
N GLU A 64 5.72 -9.53 -8.79
CA GLU A 64 6.78 -10.54 -8.73
C GLU A 64 8.10 -10.00 -9.31
N GLU A 65 8.05 -9.29 -10.44
CA GLU A 65 9.22 -8.67 -11.07
C GLU A 65 9.89 -7.65 -10.14
N ILE A 66 9.15 -6.74 -9.49
CA ILE A 66 9.77 -5.75 -8.59
C ILE A 66 10.32 -6.40 -7.31
N PHE A 67 9.62 -7.36 -6.71
CA PHE A 67 10.07 -8.00 -5.47
C PHE A 67 11.28 -8.91 -5.68
N SER A 68 11.30 -9.67 -6.79
CA SER A 68 12.47 -10.46 -7.18
C SER A 68 13.67 -9.57 -7.47
N SER A 69 13.46 -8.45 -8.18
CA SER A 69 14.51 -7.46 -8.45
C SER A 69 15.05 -6.82 -7.19
N LEU A 70 14.19 -6.43 -6.24
CA LEU A 70 14.65 -5.86 -4.96
C LEU A 70 15.47 -6.88 -4.16
N SER A 71 15.03 -8.14 -4.15
CA SER A 71 15.68 -9.21 -3.40
C SER A 71 17.02 -9.62 -4.01
N SER A 72 17.21 -9.46 -5.32
CA SER A 72 18.48 -9.79 -5.99
C SER A 72 19.56 -8.71 -5.85
N LEU A 73 19.19 -7.51 -5.40
CA LEU A 73 20.13 -6.40 -5.21
C LEU A 73 21.01 -6.53 -3.99
N VAL A 74 20.61 -7.37 -3.02
CA VAL A 74 21.36 -7.61 -1.80
C VAL A 74 21.56 -9.10 -1.56
N VAL A 75 22.68 -9.47 -0.95
CA VAL A 75 23.05 -10.86 -0.68
C VAL A 75 22.44 -11.34 0.63
N GLU A 76 22.56 -10.53 1.68
CA GLU A 76 22.07 -10.83 3.03
C GLU A 76 20.55 -11.02 3.06
N ASP A 77 20.09 -12.19 3.51
CA ASP A 77 18.66 -12.54 3.46
C ASP A 77 17.82 -11.59 4.32
N LYS A 78 18.35 -11.14 5.46
CA LYS A 78 17.63 -10.16 6.28
C LYS A 78 17.45 -8.81 5.60
N PHE A 79 18.41 -8.36 4.79
CA PHE A 79 18.26 -7.12 4.04
C PHE A 79 17.14 -7.23 3.01
N LYS A 80 16.97 -8.40 2.38
CA LYS A 80 15.84 -8.67 1.47
C LYS A 80 14.51 -8.52 2.20
N GLU A 81 14.40 -9.14 3.38
CA GLU A 81 13.20 -9.03 4.23
C GLU A 81 12.91 -7.58 4.63
N ILE A 82 13.91 -6.83 5.05
CA ILE A 82 13.76 -5.43 5.48
C ILE A 82 13.31 -4.54 4.31
N ILE A 83 13.72 -4.83 3.08
CA ILE A 83 13.28 -4.09 1.89
C ILE A 83 11.83 -4.47 1.52
N VAL A 84 11.52 -5.77 1.47
CA VAL A 84 10.28 -6.28 0.87
C VAL A 84 9.09 -6.26 1.85
N ASN A 85 9.29 -6.71 3.09
CA ASN A 85 8.20 -6.88 4.06
C ASN A 85 7.43 -5.59 4.35
N PRO A 86 8.07 -4.42 4.51
CA PRO A 86 7.34 -3.17 4.73
C PRO A 86 6.42 -2.80 3.56
N ILE A 87 6.82 -3.09 2.32
CA ILE A 87 6.00 -2.85 1.13
C ILE A 87 4.76 -3.74 1.17
N VAL A 88 4.93 -5.04 1.41
CA VAL A 88 3.84 -6.01 1.50
C VAL A 88 2.86 -5.64 2.61
N ASN A 89 3.37 -5.28 3.79
CA ASN A 89 2.55 -4.86 4.92
C ASN A 89 1.77 -3.57 4.62
N LEU A 90 2.35 -2.63 3.87
CA LEU A 90 1.63 -1.43 3.44
C LEU A 90 0.47 -1.77 2.49
N PHE A 91 0.68 -2.64 1.50
CA PHE A 91 -0.39 -3.09 0.61
C PHE A 91 -1.52 -3.78 1.38
N ARG A 92 -1.17 -4.64 2.36
CA ARG A 92 -2.15 -5.32 3.22
C ARG A 92 -2.97 -4.32 4.04
N GLY A 93 -2.29 -3.38 4.71
CA GLY A 93 -2.95 -2.32 5.48
C GLY A 93 -3.87 -1.47 4.59
N TYR A 94 -3.36 -1.07 3.42
CA TYR A 94 -4.10 -0.30 2.43
C TYR A 94 -5.40 -1.00 2.02
N LEU A 95 -5.34 -2.26 1.57
CA LEU A 95 -6.55 -2.97 1.13
C LEU A 95 -7.56 -3.13 2.25
N ARG A 96 -7.11 -3.45 3.47
CA ARG A 96 -7.99 -3.56 4.64
C ARG A 96 -8.82 -2.30 4.89
N ILE A 97 -8.26 -1.10 4.66
CA ILE A 97 -9.02 0.16 4.75
C ILE A 97 -10.00 0.30 3.59
N THR A 98 -9.55 0.06 2.36
CA THR A 98 -10.42 0.20 1.18
C THR A 98 -11.65 -0.69 1.22
N PHE A 99 -11.62 -1.80 1.97
CA PHE A 99 -12.77 -2.67 2.20
C PHE A 99 -13.69 -2.24 3.33
N ARG A 100 -13.21 -1.43 4.28
CA ARG A 100 -13.98 -1.06 5.46
C ARG A 100 -14.62 0.31 5.33
N GLU A 101 -14.05 1.19 4.51
CA GLU A 101 -14.40 2.60 4.51
C GLU A 101 -14.88 3.09 3.14
N HIS A 102 -16.05 3.72 3.15
CA HIS A 102 -16.53 4.46 2.00
C HIS A 102 -15.75 5.77 1.92
N THR A 103 -15.47 6.25 0.71
CA THR A 103 -14.83 7.55 0.51
C THR A 103 -15.62 8.44 -0.42
N PHE A 104 -15.76 9.70 0.00
CA PHE A 104 -16.22 10.83 -0.80
C PHE A 104 -15.07 11.80 -1.14
N LEU A 105 -13.84 11.41 -0.78
CA LEU A 105 -12.63 12.19 -0.95
C LEU A 105 -11.93 11.83 -2.25
N ASP A 106 -11.18 12.80 -2.78
CA ASP A 106 -10.26 12.54 -3.89
C ASP A 106 -9.02 11.73 -3.43
N LYS A 107 -8.22 11.30 -4.40
CA LYS A 107 -7.02 10.48 -4.14
C LYS A 107 -6.02 11.18 -3.23
N LYS A 108 -5.84 12.50 -3.38
CA LYS A 108 -4.87 13.29 -2.62
C LYS A 108 -5.27 13.34 -1.15
N GLN A 109 -6.53 13.66 -0.87
CA GLN A 109 -7.10 13.68 0.47
C GLN A 109 -7.11 12.29 1.13
N ASN A 110 -7.38 11.25 0.35
CA ASN A 110 -7.29 9.86 0.84
C ASN A 110 -5.88 9.47 1.25
N ILE A 111 -4.87 9.76 0.41
CA ILE A 111 -3.46 9.48 0.77
C ILE A 111 -3.06 10.26 2.03
N GLU A 112 -3.41 11.53 2.12
CA GLU A 112 -3.15 12.33 3.33
C GLU A 112 -3.72 11.65 4.59
N ASN A 113 -4.99 11.22 4.53
CA ASN A 113 -5.62 10.54 5.66
C ASN A 113 -4.99 9.16 5.95
N LEU A 114 -4.59 8.41 4.92
CA LEU A 114 -3.93 7.11 5.08
C LEU A 114 -2.58 7.24 5.78
N ILE A 115 -1.76 8.23 5.41
CA ILE A 115 -0.44 8.42 6.03
C ILE A 115 -0.60 8.69 7.54
N GLU A 116 -1.52 9.55 7.97
CA GLU A 116 -1.73 9.81 9.40
C GLU A 116 -2.25 8.60 10.18
N ARG A 117 -3.02 7.71 9.52
CA ARG A 117 -3.56 6.49 10.13
C ARG A 117 -2.47 5.45 10.34
N PHE A 118 -1.63 5.23 9.34
CA PHE A 118 -0.64 4.16 9.37
C PHE A 118 0.70 4.55 9.98
N ILE A 119 0.91 5.82 10.37
CA ILE A 119 2.24 6.28 10.76
C ILE A 119 2.85 5.50 11.94
N VAL A 120 2.03 5.07 12.90
CA VAL A 120 2.47 4.24 14.03
C VAL A 120 2.70 2.80 13.60
N ASP A 121 1.84 2.25 12.74
CA ASP A 121 2.02 0.89 12.20
C ASP A 121 3.29 0.80 11.36
N ILE A 122 3.55 1.79 10.50
CA ILE A 122 4.79 1.89 9.71
C ILE A 122 6.00 1.96 10.63
N ALA A 123 5.95 2.78 11.70
CA ALA A 123 7.03 2.86 12.67
C ALA A 123 7.31 1.50 13.34
N ARG A 124 6.27 0.74 13.68
CA ARG A 124 6.39 -0.62 14.24
C ARG A 124 6.98 -1.61 13.25
N ILE A 125 6.58 -1.54 11.98
CA ILE A 125 7.10 -2.39 10.91
C ILE A 125 8.59 -2.12 10.66
N CYS A 126 9.03 -0.85 10.73
CA CYS A 126 10.41 -0.48 10.47
C CYS A 126 11.36 -0.75 11.65
N PHE A 127 10.89 -0.58 12.90
CA PHE A 127 11.72 -0.63 14.11
C PHE A 127 12.56 -1.91 14.28
N PRO A 128 12.06 -3.13 13.99
CA PRO A 128 12.85 -4.35 14.05
C PRO A 128 14.14 -4.31 13.24
N SER A 129 14.15 -3.56 12.13
CA SER A 129 15.31 -3.41 11.25
C SER A 129 16.47 -2.69 11.94
N GLU A 130 16.18 -1.68 12.77
CA GLU A 130 17.21 -0.98 13.56
C GLU A 130 17.81 -1.92 14.60
N ILE A 131 16.98 -2.69 15.30
CA ILE A 131 17.45 -3.62 16.34
C ILE A 131 18.28 -4.73 15.71
N TYR A 132 17.86 -5.29 14.58
CA TYR A 132 18.64 -6.27 13.83
C TYR A 132 20.02 -5.69 13.50
N TYR A 133 20.05 -4.52 12.86
CA TYR A 133 21.31 -3.90 12.46
C TYR A 133 22.22 -3.62 13.66
N LYS A 134 21.66 -3.11 14.77
CA LYS A 134 22.44 -2.68 15.93
C LYS A 134 22.95 -3.84 16.80
N TYR A 135 22.19 -4.92 16.93
CA TYR A 135 22.45 -5.96 17.92
C TYR A 135 22.82 -7.32 17.33
N LEU A 136 22.53 -7.58 16.05
CA LEU A 136 22.84 -8.86 15.39
C LEU A 136 24.05 -8.76 14.46
N LEU A 137 24.25 -7.61 13.82
CA LEU A 137 25.44 -7.41 13.01
C LEU A 137 26.67 -7.19 13.91
N ASP A 138 27.78 -7.82 13.55
CA ASP A 138 29.05 -7.69 14.24
C ASP A 138 29.85 -6.46 13.75
N ASP A 139 31.02 -6.21 14.36
CA ASP A 139 31.90 -5.10 14.01
C ASP A 139 32.50 -5.20 12.59
N SER A 140 32.21 -6.26 11.82
CA SER A 140 32.59 -6.34 10.40
C SER A 140 31.65 -5.54 9.49
N TYR A 141 30.51 -5.08 10.01
CA TYR A 141 29.58 -4.17 9.35
C TYR A 141 29.87 -2.71 9.74
N PRO A 142 29.55 -1.72 8.89
CA PRO A 142 29.75 -0.32 9.23
C PRO A 142 28.73 0.11 10.29
N GLU A 143 29.09 1.07 11.13
CA GLU A 143 28.15 1.64 12.11
C GLU A 143 26.89 2.18 11.41
N ALA A 144 25.73 1.85 11.96
CA ALA A 144 24.44 2.22 11.39
C ALA A 144 24.32 3.75 11.28
N PRO A 145 23.93 4.30 10.11
CA PRO A 145 23.64 5.70 10.02
C PRO A 145 22.34 6.06 10.78
N ASP A 146 22.27 7.28 11.30
CA ASP A 146 21.03 7.82 11.86
C ASP A 146 20.07 8.25 10.74
N LEU A 147 19.26 7.31 10.25
CA LEU A 147 18.26 7.54 9.21
C LEU A 147 17.24 8.63 9.59
N LEU A 148 16.93 8.80 10.88
CA LEU A 148 15.96 9.81 11.31
C LEU A 148 16.54 11.22 11.17
N SER A 149 17.85 11.38 11.39
CA SER A 149 18.56 12.64 11.10
C SER A 149 18.49 12.99 9.61
N TRP A 150 18.64 12.00 8.73
CA TRP A 150 18.59 12.20 7.27
C TRP A 150 17.22 12.69 6.81
N LEU A 151 16.15 12.18 7.44
CA LEU A 151 14.79 12.60 7.13
C LEU A 151 14.50 14.02 7.65
N LYS A 152 15.03 14.38 8.83
CA LYS A 152 14.79 15.69 9.44
C LYS A 152 15.53 16.81 8.74
N ASN A 153 16.66 16.51 8.11
CA ASN A 153 17.46 17.52 7.41
C ASN A 153 16.76 17.97 6.12
N SER A 154 16.52 19.27 6.01
CA SER A 154 15.94 19.88 4.81
C SER A 154 16.96 20.33 3.78
N GLU A 155 18.24 20.42 4.15
CA GLU A 155 19.32 20.95 3.31
C GLU A 155 19.91 19.88 2.38
N GLU A 156 20.04 18.65 2.87
CA GLU A 156 20.57 17.51 2.11
C GLU A 156 19.50 16.44 1.90
N THR A 157 19.58 15.75 0.76
CA THR A 157 18.69 14.62 0.49
C THR A 157 19.16 13.38 1.25
N PRO A 158 18.25 12.43 1.61
CA PRO A 158 18.66 11.16 2.18
C PRO A 158 19.72 10.42 1.35
N LEU A 159 19.65 10.50 0.01
CA LEU A 159 20.67 9.92 -0.88
C LEU A 159 22.03 10.58 -0.69
N ALA A 160 22.11 11.91 -0.63
CA ALA A 160 23.36 12.61 -0.37
C ALA A 160 23.96 12.22 0.99
N HIS A 161 23.12 12.09 2.02
CA HIS A 161 23.55 11.62 3.33
C HIS A 161 24.12 10.20 3.30
N ALA A 162 23.46 9.26 2.61
CA ALA A 162 23.98 7.90 2.46
C ALA A 162 25.33 7.87 1.74
N MET A 163 25.48 8.66 0.67
CA MET A 163 26.75 8.76 -0.05
C MET A 163 27.86 9.30 0.85
N THR A 164 27.61 10.39 1.57
CA THR A 164 28.57 10.98 2.52
C THR A 164 28.92 10.03 3.66
N TRP A 165 27.95 9.26 4.15
CA TRP A 165 28.18 8.21 5.14
C TRP A 165 29.12 7.12 4.61
N ILE A 166 28.90 6.60 3.40
CA ILE A 166 29.80 5.61 2.76
C ILE A 166 31.24 6.14 2.69
N TYR A 167 31.41 7.37 2.20
CA TYR A 167 32.73 7.98 2.09
C TYR A 167 33.42 8.15 3.46
N SER A 168 32.64 8.49 4.49
CA SER A 168 33.13 8.63 5.86
C SER A 168 33.52 7.28 6.47
N SER A 169 32.72 6.23 6.25
CA SER A 169 33.02 4.86 6.70
C SER A 169 34.31 4.34 6.10
N GLU A 170 34.54 4.62 4.82
CA GLU A 170 35.75 4.23 4.08
C GLU A 170 36.92 5.20 4.30
N LYS A 171 36.69 6.31 5.03
CA LYS A 171 37.68 7.37 5.32
C LYS A 171 38.30 7.97 4.06
N MET A 172 37.49 8.11 3.01
CA MET A 172 37.91 8.66 1.71
C MET A 172 37.04 9.86 1.35
N SER A 173 37.57 10.76 0.52
CA SER A 173 36.72 11.73 -0.17
C SER A 173 36.00 11.04 -1.34
N TYR A 174 34.89 11.60 -1.80
CA TYR A 174 34.18 11.03 -2.96
C TYR A 174 35.07 10.99 -4.21
N GLN A 175 36.00 11.95 -4.36
CA GLN A 175 36.92 12.00 -5.50
C GLN A 175 37.86 10.80 -5.52
N ILE A 176 38.44 10.47 -4.37
CA ILE A 176 39.35 9.32 -4.23
C ILE A 176 38.57 8.01 -4.38
N PHE A 177 37.39 7.94 -3.74
CA PHE A 177 36.57 6.73 -3.74
C PHE A 177 36.15 6.31 -5.16
N HIS A 178 35.74 7.27 -5.98
CA HIS A 178 35.28 7.06 -7.36
C HIS A 178 36.39 7.15 -8.42
N GLN A 179 37.66 7.23 -8.02
CA GLN A 179 38.80 7.27 -8.96
C GLN A 179 39.06 5.86 -9.54
N LEU A 180 38.84 5.70 -10.85
CA LEU A 180 39.06 4.45 -11.58
C LEU A 180 40.34 4.53 -12.43
N ASP A 181 40.75 3.40 -13.02
CA ASP A 181 41.87 3.37 -13.98
C ASP A 181 41.47 3.95 -15.35
N ASP A 182 40.17 3.92 -15.66
CA ASP A 182 39.57 4.55 -16.84
C ASP A 182 39.24 6.02 -16.53
N VAL A 183 39.95 6.94 -17.18
CA VAL A 183 39.81 8.39 -16.96
C VAL A 183 38.45 8.90 -17.42
N ASP A 184 37.96 8.45 -18.58
CA ASP A 184 36.67 8.89 -19.13
C ASP A 184 35.51 8.44 -18.23
N GLN A 185 35.59 7.19 -17.74
CA GLN A 185 34.60 6.66 -16.81
C GLN A 185 34.70 7.33 -15.43
N THR A 186 35.91 7.67 -14.97
CA THR A 186 36.12 8.45 -13.73
C THR A 186 35.46 9.81 -13.81
N ASP A 187 35.72 10.58 -14.88
CA ASP A 187 35.13 11.92 -15.06
C ASP A 187 33.60 11.87 -15.10
N LYS A 188 33.04 10.84 -15.75
CA LYS A 188 31.60 10.60 -15.78
C LYS A 188 31.04 10.31 -14.38
N ASP A 189 31.66 9.41 -13.63
CA ASP A 189 31.20 9.03 -12.29
C ASP A 189 31.34 10.16 -11.27
N LEU A 190 32.43 10.92 -11.32
CA LEU A 190 32.63 12.10 -10.48
C LEU A 190 31.59 13.19 -10.76
N ASN A 191 31.28 13.44 -12.04
CA ASN A 191 30.23 14.40 -12.41
C ASN A 191 28.84 13.94 -11.92
N ASN A 192 28.52 12.66 -12.07
CA ASN A 192 27.29 12.07 -11.56
C ASN A 192 27.17 12.25 -10.04
N VAL A 193 28.19 11.80 -9.30
CA VAL A 193 28.24 11.87 -7.83
C VAL A 193 28.14 13.30 -7.33
N LYS A 194 28.89 14.23 -7.93
CA LYS A 194 28.82 15.66 -7.60
C LYS A 194 27.40 16.20 -7.78
N ASN A 195 26.75 15.86 -8.89
CA ASN A 195 25.38 16.29 -9.15
C ASN A 195 24.40 15.72 -8.11
N TRP A 196 24.52 14.43 -7.77
CA TRP A 196 23.63 13.78 -6.79
C TRP A 196 23.83 14.32 -5.37
N LEU A 197 25.08 14.58 -4.95
CA LEU A 197 25.39 15.22 -3.67
C LEU A 197 24.76 16.61 -3.54
N THR A 198 24.71 17.38 -4.63
CA THR A 198 24.07 18.71 -4.59
C THR A 198 22.55 18.65 -4.50
N GLY A 199 21.92 17.51 -4.81
CA GLY A 199 20.46 17.36 -4.82
C GLY A 199 19.72 18.19 -5.88
N LYS A 200 20.44 18.89 -6.78
CA LYS A 200 19.85 19.84 -7.76
C LYS A 200 19.45 19.20 -9.08
N VAL A 201 19.79 17.93 -9.30
CA VAL A 201 19.47 17.18 -10.52
C VAL A 201 18.34 16.18 -10.28
N GLN A 202 17.78 15.68 -11.38
CA GLN A 202 16.81 14.59 -11.32
C GLN A 202 17.39 13.38 -10.57
N LEU A 203 16.59 12.79 -9.69
CA LEU A 203 16.96 11.60 -8.93
C LEU A 203 17.34 10.45 -9.88
N PRO A 204 18.57 9.89 -9.79
CA PRO A 204 19.01 8.80 -10.66
C PRO A 204 18.21 7.50 -10.47
N SER A 205 18.29 6.62 -11.48
CA SER A 205 17.78 5.26 -11.34
C SER A 205 18.67 4.42 -10.44
N THR A 206 18.14 3.32 -9.91
CA THR A 206 18.90 2.39 -9.07
C THR A 206 20.07 1.79 -9.84
N SER A 207 19.85 1.39 -11.10
CA SER A 207 20.91 0.88 -11.97
C SER A 207 22.08 1.87 -12.07
N GLN A 208 21.80 3.17 -12.23
CA GLN A 208 22.84 4.20 -12.34
C GLN A 208 23.62 4.38 -11.03
N ILE A 209 22.91 4.43 -9.90
CA ILE A 209 23.56 4.53 -8.58
C ILE A 209 24.46 3.30 -8.38
N LEU A 210 23.91 2.10 -8.53
CA LEU A 210 24.62 0.86 -8.27
C LEU A 210 25.78 0.65 -9.25
N SER A 211 25.62 0.93 -10.54
CA SER A 211 26.73 0.77 -11.48
C SER A 211 27.89 1.71 -11.16
N THR A 212 27.60 2.94 -10.72
CA THR A 212 28.61 3.90 -10.26
C THR A 212 29.32 3.41 -8.99
N PHE A 213 28.57 3.00 -7.98
CA PHE A 213 29.14 2.55 -6.71
C PHE A 213 29.84 1.19 -6.79
N HIS A 214 29.31 0.21 -7.53
CA HIS A 214 29.94 -1.10 -7.69
C HIS A 214 31.27 -1.03 -8.47
N ARG A 215 31.41 -0.10 -9.44
CA ARG A 215 32.72 0.17 -10.06
C ARG A 215 33.73 0.64 -9.01
N ALA A 216 33.33 1.58 -8.15
CA ALA A 216 34.16 2.05 -7.05
C ALA A 216 34.47 0.93 -6.03
N PHE A 217 33.47 0.15 -5.60
CA PHE A 217 33.65 -0.98 -4.68
C PHE A 217 34.68 -1.97 -5.20
N LYS A 218 34.61 -2.33 -6.47
CA LYS A 218 35.57 -3.22 -7.13
C LYS A 218 36.99 -2.64 -7.14
N LYS A 219 37.12 -1.35 -7.44
CA LYS A 219 38.42 -0.65 -7.48
C LYS A 219 39.05 -0.53 -6.09
N GLN A 220 38.26 -0.12 -5.11
CA GLN A 220 38.70 0.05 -3.72
C GLN A 220 38.81 -1.29 -2.97
N LYS A 221 38.41 -2.41 -3.59
CA LYS A 221 38.38 -3.75 -2.99
C LYS A 221 37.54 -3.80 -1.72
N VAL A 222 36.42 -3.08 -1.72
CA VAL A 222 35.40 -3.16 -0.67
C VAL A 222 34.93 -4.60 -0.58
N ASN A 223 34.95 -5.17 0.62
CA ASN A 223 34.54 -6.55 0.82
C ASN A 223 33.04 -6.72 0.54
N THR A 224 32.60 -7.96 0.30
CA THR A 224 31.22 -8.24 -0.09
C THR A 224 30.19 -7.79 0.95
N LYS A 225 30.45 -7.96 2.26
CA LYS A 225 29.51 -7.54 3.32
C LYS A 225 29.31 -6.02 3.36
N LEU A 226 30.41 -5.25 3.25
CA LEU A 226 30.36 -3.79 3.21
C LEU A 226 29.67 -3.30 1.94
N ALA A 227 30.03 -3.86 0.78
CA ALA A 227 29.38 -3.53 -0.49
C ALA A 227 27.88 -3.79 -0.44
N ASP A 228 27.46 -4.93 0.13
CA ASP A 228 26.05 -5.29 0.30
C ASP A 228 25.31 -4.29 1.22
N THR A 229 25.95 -3.92 2.33
CA THR A 229 25.40 -2.95 3.28
C THR A 229 25.27 -1.55 2.66
N TYR A 230 26.27 -1.11 1.91
CA TYR A 230 26.22 0.17 1.20
C TYR A 230 25.15 0.17 0.11
N THR A 231 25.00 -0.93 -0.62
CA THR A 231 23.90 -1.11 -1.57
C THR A 231 22.55 -1.02 -0.88
N PHE A 232 22.35 -1.72 0.23
CA PHE A 232 21.13 -1.66 1.04
C PHE A 232 20.77 -0.21 1.45
N PHE A 233 21.70 0.54 2.02
CA PHE A 233 21.44 1.93 2.42
C PHE A 233 21.25 2.88 1.25
N LEU A 234 21.94 2.69 0.12
CA LEU A 234 21.72 3.47 -1.11
C LEU A 234 20.29 3.28 -1.63
N LEU A 235 19.76 2.05 -1.58
CA LEU A 235 18.39 1.74 -1.98
C LEU A 235 17.36 2.45 -1.11
N ILE A 236 17.50 2.33 0.22
CA ILE A 236 16.64 3.01 1.19
C ILE A 236 16.71 4.53 0.98
N ALA A 237 17.91 5.07 0.88
CA ALA A 237 18.13 6.51 0.75
C ALA A 237 17.56 7.07 -0.57
N ARG A 238 17.68 6.34 -1.67
CA ARG A 238 17.02 6.67 -2.93
C ARG A 238 15.51 6.70 -2.75
N PHE A 239 14.93 5.66 -2.15
CA PHE A 239 13.50 5.57 -1.89
C PHE A 239 12.98 6.75 -1.05
N LEU A 240 13.66 7.04 0.07
CA LEU A 240 13.33 8.15 0.94
C LEU A 240 13.46 9.52 0.24
N THR A 241 14.48 9.68 -0.62
CA THR A 241 14.65 10.90 -1.43
C THR A 241 13.48 11.11 -2.38
N TYR A 242 13.03 10.04 -3.06
CA TYR A 242 11.84 10.11 -3.92
C TYR A 242 10.59 10.47 -3.13
N CYS A 243 10.33 9.80 -2.01
CA CYS A 243 9.18 10.05 -1.16
C CYS A 243 9.18 11.50 -0.62
N SER A 244 10.33 12.01 -0.19
CA SER A 244 10.50 13.39 0.26
C SER A 244 10.17 14.40 -0.85
N ASN A 245 10.68 14.17 -2.07
CA ASN A 245 10.39 15.00 -3.23
C ASN A 245 8.92 14.97 -3.61
N MET A 246 8.28 13.79 -3.58
CA MET A 246 6.85 13.64 -3.86
C MET A 246 5.99 14.37 -2.84
N LEU A 247 6.30 14.24 -1.54
CA LEU A 247 5.60 14.97 -0.47
C LEU A 247 5.70 16.49 -0.69
N LEU A 248 6.91 16.98 -1.00
CA LEU A 248 7.15 18.40 -1.28
C LEU A 248 6.34 18.87 -2.50
N SER A 249 6.40 18.15 -3.62
CA SER A 249 5.74 18.58 -4.86
C SER A 249 4.21 18.49 -4.81
N THR A 250 3.67 17.51 -4.10
CA THR A 250 2.22 17.24 -4.08
C THR A 250 1.48 17.99 -2.98
N TYR A 251 2.11 18.14 -1.81
CA TYR A 251 1.47 18.71 -0.60
C TYR A 251 2.17 19.96 -0.06
N GLY A 252 3.37 20.27 -0.53
CA GLY A 252 4.15 21.41 -0.06
C GLY A 252 5.02 21.09 1.17
N ASP A 253 5.93 22.01 1.48
CA ASP A 253 6.97 21.79 2.48
C ASP A 253 6.45 21.69 3.92
N SER A 254 5.46 22.50 4.26
CA SER A 254 4.79 22.46 5.57
C SER A 254 4.23 21.07 5.86
N PHE A 255 3.62 20.46 4.85
CA PHE A 255 3.11 19.09 4.94
C PHE A 255 4.26 18.10 5.12
N ARG A 256 5.24 18.11 4.21
CA ARG A 256 6.43 17.24 4.31
C ARG A 256 7.06 17.26 5.70
N THR A 257 7.35 18.45 6.21
CA THR A 257 8.01 18.67 7.52
C THR A 257 7.16 18.14 8.67
N ARG A 258 5.85 18.40 8.65
CA ARG A 258 4.91 17.86 9.64
C ARG A 258 4.97 16.34 9.66
N TYR A 259 4.82 15.68 8.52
CA TYR A 259 4.72 14.21 8.48
C TYR A 259 6.02 13.50 8.85
N ILE A 260 7.16 14.05 8.46
CA ILE A 260 8.46 13.56 8.92
C ILE A 260 8.54 13.65 10.45
N SER A 261 8.12 14.79 11.02
CA SER A 261 8.09 14.96 12.48
C SER A 261 7.14 13.98 13.17
N LEU A 262 5.97 13.71 12.57
CA LEU A 262 5.02 12.73 13.07
C LEU A 262 5.59 11.31 13.05
N PHE A 263 6.28 10.93 11.98
CA PHE A 263 6.92 9.63 11.87
C PHE A 263 8.02 9.47 12.92
N ILE A 264 8.90 10.46 13.06
CA ILE A 264 9.96 10.45 14.09
C ILE A 264 9.36 10.33 15.49
N GLN A 265 8.25 11.03 15.77
CA GLN A 265 7.55 10.92 17.06
C GLN A 265 7.00 9.51 17.29
N ALA A 266 6.32 8.94 16.28
CA ALA A 266 5.77 7.59 16.35
C ALA A 266 6.87 6.53 16.54
N TYR A 267 7.94 6.62 15.76
CA TYR A 267 9.10 5.75 15.85
C TYR A 267 9.78 5.81 17.21
N SER A 268 9.98 7.02 17.74
CA SER A 268 10.54 7.22 19.09
C SER A 268 9.65 6.63 20.19
N ALA A 269 8.32 6.69 20.02
CA ALA A 269 7.36 6.11 20.96
C ALA A 269 7.41 4.57 20.95
N VAL A 270 7.42 3.96 19.76
CA VAL A 270 7.57 2.50 19.58
C VAL A 270 8.87 2.02 20.20
N LYS A 271 9.99 2.67 19.87
CA LYS A 271 11.31 2.35 20.42
C LYS A 271 11.33 2.44 21.95
N ARG A 272 10.77 3.50 22.51
CA ARG A 272 10.72 3.70 23.97
C ARG A 272 9.94 2.58 24.66
N ASP A 273 8.73 2.27 24.19
CA ASP A 273 7.91 1.23 24.80
C ASP A 273 8.63 -0.13 24.77
N PHE A 274 9.27 -0.45 23.64
CA PHE A 274 10.05 -1.69 23.53
C PHE A 274 11.18 -1.75 24.57
N PHE A 275 11.97 -0.68 24.73
CA PHE A 275 13.07 -0.69 25.70
C PHE A 275 12.59 -0.66 27.16
N ILE A 276 11.42 -0.09 27.45
CA ILE A 276 10.80 -0.19 28.80
C ILE A 276 10.41 -1.65 29.10
N LEU A 277 9.83 -2.35 28.13
CA LEU A 277 9.36 -3.73 28.30
C LEU A 277 10.50 -4.74 28.32
N PHE A 278 11.46 -4.60 27.40
CA PHE A 278 12.39 -5.65 27.04
C PHE A 278 13.86 -5.21 27.08
N GLY A 279 14.15 -3.95 27.40
CA GLY A 279 15.52 -3.43 27.34
C GLY A 279 16.51 -4.16 28.23
N GLU A 280 16.09 -4.56 29.44
CA GLU A 280 16.95 -5.37 30.32
C GLU A 280 17.21 -6.78 29.78
N LEU A 281 16.18 -7.45 29.26
CA LEU A 281 16.29 -8.78 28.67
C LEU A 281 17.21 -8.76 27.45
N LEU A 282 17.01 -7.76 26.58
CA LEU A 282 17.83 -7.53 25.40
C LEU A 282 19.32 -7.38 25.77
N LEU A 283 19.64 -6.55 26.76
CA LEU A 283 21.03 -6.23 27.11
C LEU A 283 21.75 -7.34 27.90
N LYS A 284 21.01 -8.17 28.66
CA LYS A 284 21.58 -9.25 29.47
C LYS A 284 21.79 -10.53 28.67
N ASP A 285 20.84 -10.90 27.81
CA ASP A 285 20.75 -12.26 27.29
C ASP A 285 21.37 -12.43 25.89
N LEU A 286 21.46 -11.35 25.09
CA LEU A 286 21.96 -11.46 23.71
C LEU A 286 23.44 -11.87 23.62
N ASN A 287 24.30 -11.44 24.55
CA ASN A 287 25.75 -11.65 24.43
C ASN A 287 26.17 -13.13 24.54
N SER A 288 25.34 -13.99 25.14
CA SER A 288 25.62 -15.43 25.28
C SER A 288 24.98 -16.31 24.21
N MET A 289 24.19 -15.72 23.31
CA MET A 289 23.44 -16.45 22.28
C MET A 289 24.21 -16.54 20.95
N SER A 290 24.02 -17.64 20.22
CA SER A 290 24.34 -17.75 18.79
C SER A 290 23.48 -16.79 17.94
N LEU A 291 23.86 -16.57 16.68
CA LEU A 291 23.10 -15.68 15.79
C LEU A 291 21.65 -16.16 15.59
N GLU A 292 21.46 -17.46 15.36
CA GLU A 292 20.14 -18.08 15.18
C GLU A 292 19.26 -17.93 16.45
N GLU A 293 19.84 -18.12 17.63
CA GLU A 293 19.14 -17.90 18.90
C GLU A 293 18.77 -16.43 19.10
N LYS A 294 19.66 -15.49 18.74
CA LYS A 294 19.36 -14.05 18.80
C LYS A 294 18.20 -13.68 17.88
N GLU A 295 18.20 -14.21 16.66
CA GLU A 295 17.13 -13.95 15.68
C GLU A 295 15.78 -14.47 16.16
N PHE A 296 15.75 -15.71 16.67
CA PHE A 296 14.55 -16.30 17.25
C PHE A 296 14.07 -15.47 18.45
N PHE A 297 14.98 -15.18 19.39
CA PHE A 297 14.66 -14.41 20.60
C PHE A 297 14.11 -13.03 20.27
N LEU A 298 14.74 -12.29 19.36
CA LEU A 298 14.23 -10.98 18.93
C LEU A 298 12.86 -11.06 18.26
N THR A 299 12.64 -12.08 17.43
CA THR A 299 11.34 -12.30 16.78
C THR A 299 10.23 -12.46 17.81
N GLU A 300 10.45 -13.28 18.83
CA GLU A 300 9.50 -13.45 19.94
C GLU A 300 9.26 -12.15 20.72
N LEU A 301 10.31 -11.37 20.99
CA LEU A 301 10.17 -10.07 21.64
C LEU A 301 9.34 -9.09 20.81
N PHE A 302 9.50 -9.08 19.48
CA PHE A 302 8.71 -8.21 18.62
C PHE A 302 7.24 -8.63 18.59
N ILE A 303 6.95 -9.93 18.50
CA ILE A 303 5.57 -10.45 18.58
C ILE A 303 4.94 -10.04 19.91
N ALA A 304 5.63 -10.27 21.03
CA ALA A 304 5.14 -9.87 22.35
C ALA A 304 4.92 -8.35 22.46
N ASN A 305 5.82 -7.53 21.91
CA ASN A 305 5.66 -6.07 21.86
C ASN A 305 4.40 -5.67 21.08
N GLU A 306 4.15 -6.32 19.94
CA GLU A 306 2.97 -6.07 19.12
C GLU A 306 1.67 -6.37 19.87
N GLU A 307 1.62 -7.53 20.54
CA GLU A 307 0.47 -7.97 21.34
C GLU A 307 0.20 -7.05 22.52
N ILE A 308 1.25 -6.65 23.26
CA ILE A 308 1.14 -5.72 24.39
C ILE A 308 0.65 -4.35 23.91
N CYS A 309 1.20 -3.82 22.80
CA CYS A 309 0.74 -2.57 22.23
C CYS A 309 -0.75 -2.64 21.84
N HIS A 310 -1.18 -3.74 21.21
CA HIS A 310 -2.58 -3.94 20.84
C HIS A 310 -3.50 -4.03 22.06
N LYS A 311 -3.09 -4.80 23.08
CA LYS A 311 -3.82 -4.90 24.36
C LYS A 311 -3.94 -3.53 25.04
N ASN A 312 -2.85 -2.77 25.09
CA ASN A 312 -2.83 -1.43 25.67
C ASN A 312 -3.78 -0.48 24.92
N LEU A 313 -3.79 -0.53 23.59
CA LEU A 313 -4.72 0.24 22.77
C LEU A 313 -6.18 -0.08 23.10
N LEU A 314 -6.54 -1.37 23.16
CA LEU A 314 -7.90 -1.82 23.49
C LEU A 314 -8.31 -1.42 24.91
N GLU A 315 -7.41 -1.58 25.88
CA GLU A 315 -7.64 -1.21 27.27
C GLU A 315 -7.88 0.30 27.41
N MET A 316 -7.05 1.12 26.76
CA MET A 316 -7.21 2.57 26.75
C MET A 316 -8.54 3.00 26.13
N GLN A 317 -8.93 2.39 24.99
CA GLN A 317 -10.22 2.68 24.35
C GLN A 317 -11.42 2.27 25.20
N LYS A 318 -11.29 1.22 26.01
CA LYS A 318 -12.36 0.75 26.90
C LYS A 318 -12.52 1.63 28.15
N ASN A 319 -11.40 2.10 28.71
CA ASN A 319 -11.37 2.72 30.04
C ASN A 319 -11.45 4.26 30.00
N PHE A 320 -11.20 4.88 28.85
CA PHE A 320 -11.17 6.34 28.73
C PHE A 320 -12.11 6.83 27.63
N THR A 321 -12.81 7.93 27.90
CA THR A 321 -13.55 8.67 26.88
C THR A 321 -12.59 9.37 25.91
N THR A 322 -13.06 9.70 24.70
CA THR A 322 -12.30 10.49 23.71
C THR A 322 -11.65 11.74 24.29
N ARG A 323 -12.36 12.48 25.16
CA ARG A 323 -11.83 13.69 25.79
C ARG A 323 -10.70 13.39 26.77
N GLN A 324 -10.87 12.36 27.61
CA GLN A 324 -9.84 11.92 28.54
C GLN A 324 -8.60 11.39 27.80
N LEU A 325 -8.79 10.72 26.66
CA LEU A 325 -7.69 10.27 25.79
C LEU A 325 -6.89 11.44 25.22
N LEU A 326 -7.52 12.56 24.85
CA LEU A 326 -6.82 13.77 24.38
C LEU A 326 -6.05 14.48 25.48
N GLU A 327 -6.52 14.41 26.72
CA GLU A 327 -5.95 15.06 27.90
C GLU A 327 -4.97 14.15 28.67
N LEU A 328 -4.84 12.88 28.26
CA LEU A 328 -4.02 11.87 28.94
C LEU A 328 -2.54 12.24 28.90
N TRP A 329 -2.00 12.55 30.08
CA TRP A 329 -0.57 12.66 30.29
C TRP A 329 0.04 11.26 30.37
N ILE A 330 0.94 10.94 29.43
CA ILE A 330 1.60 9.64 29.36
C ILE A 330 2.84 9.67 30.25
N PRO A 331 2.93 8.84 31.28
CA PRO A 331 4.15 8.70 32.05
C PRO A 331 5.27 8.22 31.14
N LYS A 332 6.38 8.97 31.07
CA LYS A 332 7.50 8.68 30.14
C LYS A 332 8.20 7.35 30.39
N ASP A 333 7.90 6.74 31.52
CA ASP A 333 8.45 5.53 32.11
C ASP A 333 7.53 4.30 31.97
N ARG A 334 6.39 4.42 31.25
CA ARG A 334 5.46 3.30 31.02
C ARG A 334 5.30 2.94 29.53
N PRO A 335 4.98 1.67 29.20
CA PRO A 335 4.90 1.19 27.82
C PRO A 335 3.55 1.50 27.13
N TYR A 336 3.10 2.75 27.25
CA TYR A 336 1.82 3.22 26.67
C TYR A 336 2.02 4.30 25.59
N HIS A 337 3.26 4.65 25.22
CA HIS A 337 3.51 5.79 24.36
C HIS A 337 3.00 5.57 22.94
N SER A 338 3.36 4.45 22.33
CA SER A 338 2.96 4.08 20.98
C SER A 338 1.43 4.00 20.87
N ALA A 339 0.79 3.32 21.83
CA ALA A 339 -0.67 3.23 21.92
C ALA A 339 -1.31 4.62 22.07
N THR A 340 -0.77 5.50 22.89
CA THR A 340 -1.34 6.84 23.06
C THR A 340 -1.11 7.73 21.83
N VAL A 341 0.07 7.70 21.22
CA VAL A 341 0.32 8.40 19.96
C VAL A 341 -0.67 7.90 18.91
N HIS A 342 -0.88 6.58 18.81
CA HIS A 342 -1.85 5.99 17.91
C HIS A 342 -3.27 6.53 18.16
N ILE A 343 -3.71 6.60 19.43
CA ILE A 343 -5.01 7.17 19.80
C ILE A 343 -5.07 8.66 19.47
N HIS A 344 -4.09 9.48 19.85
CA HIS A 344 -4.08 10.90 19.55
C HIS A 344 -4.14 11.17 18.04
N ARG A 345 -3.47 10.35 17.23
CA ARG A 345 -3.56 10.43 15.77
C ARG A 345 -4.96 10.05 15.30
N TYR A 346 -5.50 8.94 15.77
CA TYR A 346 -6.88 8.54 15.47
C TYR A 346 -7.91 9.62 15.86
N LEU A 347 -7.75 10.28 17.00
CA LEU A 347 -8.65 11.35 17.47
C LEU A 347 -8.46 12.65 16.68
N GLY A 348 -7.22 13.04 16.38
CA GLY A 348 -6.93 14.18 15.50
C GLY A 348 -7.52 13.99 14.11
N LEU A 349 -7.38 12.77 13.57
CA LEU A 349 -8.03 12.32 12.34
C LEU A 349 -9.55 12.37 12.45
N THR A 350 -10.12 11.93 13.58
CA THR A 350 -11.57 11.99 13.81
C THR A 350 -12.06 13.44 13.77
N GLY A 351 -11.38 14.38 14.44
CA GLY A 351 -11.75 15.80 14.42
C GLY A 351 -11.58 16.45 13.04
N LYS A 352 -10.56 16.04 12.27
CA LYS A 352 -10.40 16.45 10.86
C LYS A 352 -11.50 15.86 9.99
N ALA A 353 -11.75 14.56 10.12
CA ALA A 353 -12.77 13.83 9.38
C ALA A 353 -14.16 14.39 9.66
N GLU A 354 -14.50 14.73 10.91
CA GLU A 354 -15.78 15.37 11.23
C GLU A 354 -15.95 16.68 10.45
N LYS A 355 -14.92 17.54 10.42
CA LYS A 355 -14.97 18.79 9.64
C LYS A 355 -15.12 18.56 8.14
N THR A 356 -14.47 17.53 7.60
CA THR A 356 -14.51 17.21 6.17
C THR A 356 -15.81 16.49 5.78
N MET A 357 -16.33 15.61 6.63
CA MET A 357 -17.45 14.71 6.34
C MET A 357 -18.80 15.30 6.73
N LYS A 358 -18.86 16.23 7.69
CA LYS A 358 -20.12 16.86 8.13
C LYS A 358 -20.90 17.53 6.99
N PRO A 359 -20.26 18.27 6.06
CA PRO A 359 -20.96 18.78 4.87
C PRO A 359 -21.53 17.69 3.95
N LEU A 360 -21.06 16.44 4.08
CA LEU A 360 -21.44 15.30 3.25
C LEU A 360 -22.48 14.38 3.93
N GLU A 361 -23.02 14.74 5.10
CA GLU A 361 -24.06 13.94 5.79
C GLU A 361 -25.27 13.68 4.87
N VAL A 362 -25.73 14.71 4.16
CA VAL A 362 -26.83 14.60 3.19
C VAL A 362 -26.51 13.68 2.01
N ASN A 363 -25.23 13.60 1.63
CA ASN A 363 -24.74 12.71 0.58
C ASN A 363 -24.75 11.25 1.06
N ILE A 364 -24.30 11.03 2.30
CA ILE A 364 -24.28 9.72 2.95
C ILE A 364 -25.71 9.21 3.16
N GLU A 365 -26.63 10.05 3.62
CA GLU A 365 -28.05 9.69 3.77
C GLU A 365 -28.67 9.27 2.43
N ASN A 366 -28.40 10.03 1.36
CA ASN A 366 -28.87 9.68 0.02
C ASN A 366 -28.25 8.36 -0.49
N MET A 367 -26.99 8.07 -0.15
CA MET A 367 -26.34 6.80 -0.46
C MET A 367 -26.97 5.63 0.30
N ILE A 368 -27.26 5.79 1.59
CA ILE A 368 -27.94 4.77 2.40
C ILE A 368 -29.36 4.51 1.85
N HIS A 369 -30.08 5.54 1.42
CA HIS A 369 -31.38 5.39 0.77
C HIS A 369 -31.27 4.57 -0.53
N ALA A 370 -30.26 4.82 -1.37
CA ALA A 370 -30.03 4.00 -2.57
C ALA A 370 -29.82 2.52 -2.23
N TYR A 371 -29.07 2.21 -1.16
CA TYR A 371 -28.89 0.83 -0.71
C TYR A 371 -30.21 0.16 -0.30
N LYS A 372 -31.16 0.92 0.27
CA LYS A 372 -32.51 0.41 0.57
C LYS A 372 -33.29 0.09 -0.70
N ILE A 373 -33.12 0.88 -1.76
CA ILE A 373 -33.73 0.62 -3.08
C ILE A 373 -33.11 -0.63 -3.72
N ILE A 374 -31.78 -0.75 -3.70
CA ILE A 374 -31.05 -1.93 -4.20
C ILE A 374 -31.53 -3.20 -3.48
N LYS A 375 -31.70 -3.14 -2.16
CA LYS A 375 -32.22 -4.24 -1.34
C LYS A 375 -33.73 -4.48 -1.50
N GLY A 376 -34.44 -3.63 -2.23
CA GLY A 376 -35.89 -3.74 -2.44
C GLY A 376 -36.75 -3.39 -1.21
N SER A 377 -36.15 -2.87 -0.13
CA SER A 377 -36.86 -2.39 1.06
C SER A 377 -37.55 -1.03 0.85
N GLU A 378 -37.24 -0.34 -0.26
CA GLU A 378 -37.85 0.93 -0.65
C GLU A 378 -38.02 0.99 -2.17
N SER A 379 -39.06 1.69 -2.64
CA SER A 379 -39.43 1.73 -4.06
C SER A 379 -39.49 3.15 -4.64
N ASN A 380 -39.19 4.19 -3.86
CA ASN A 380 -39.34 5.60 -4.24
C ASN A 380 -38.15 6.10 -5.09
N TYR A 381 -37.90 5.45 -6.24
CA TYR A 381 -36.76 5.76 -7.12
C TYR A 381 -36.72 7.23 -7.56
N GLU A 382 -37.85 7.80 -7.99
CA GLU A 382 -37.89 9.19 -8.49
C GLU A 382 -37.55 10.22 -7.39
N VAL A 383 -38.05 9.99 -6.17
CA VAL A 383 -37.74 10.83 -5.01
C VAL A 383 -36.25 10.75 -4.68
N TRP A 384 -35.72 9.53 -4.67
CA TRP A 384 -34.30 9.31 -4.44
C TRP A 384 -33.43 9.96 -5.52
N LEU A 385 -33.78 9.80 -6.80
CA LEU A 385 -33.03 10.33 -7.93
C LEU A 385 -33.01 11.87 -7.94
N ALA A 386 -34.14 12.51 -7.62
CA ALA A 386 -34.21 13.96 -7.48
C ALA A 386 -33.25 14.43 -6.37
N GLN A 387 -33.24 13.75 -5.22
CA GLN A 387 -32.32 14.07 -4.14
C GLN A 387 -30.86 13.78 -4.50
N TYR A 388 -30.58 12.67 -5.20
CA TYR A 388 -29.24 12.26 -5.66
C TYR A 388 -28.60 13.36 -6.51
N ASN A 389 -29.35 13.92 -7.45
CA ASN A 389 -28.89 15.05 -8.28
C ASN A 389 -28.74 16.33 -7.44
N LYS A 390 -29.70 16.61 -6.55
CA LYS A 390 -29.68 17.81 -5.68
C LYS A 390 -28.45 17.87 -4.77
N VAL A 391 -28.04 16.73 -4.20
CA VAL A 391 -26.85 16.66 -3.32
C VAL A 391 -25.55 16.46 -4.09
N ASN A 392 -25.57 16.46 -5.43
CA ASN A 392 -24.38 16.26 -6.27
C ASN A 392 -23.74 14.85 -6.17
N ASN A 393 -24.52 13.83 -5.79
CA ASN A 393 -24.03 12.45 -5.77
C ASN A 393 -23.81 11.88 -7.18
N ASN A 394 -24.33 12.52 -8.23
CA ASN A 394 -23.97 12.24 -9.62
C ASN A 394 -22.48 12.43 -9.92
N VAL A 395 -21.78 13.25 -9.13
CA VAL A 395 -20.32 13.45 -9.25
C VAL A 395 -19.56 12.63 -8.20
N LEU A 396 -20.07 12.56 -6.97
CA LEU A 396 -19.38 11.90 -5.86
C LEU A 396 -19.52 10.37 -5.87
N CYS A 397 -20.69 9.87 -6.27
CA CYS A 397 -21.00 8.44 -6.35
C CYS A 397 -21.72 8.12 -7.69
N PRO A 398 -21.07 8.34 -8.84
CA PRO A 398 -21.67 8.09 -10.17
C PRO A 398 -22.06 6.62 -10.39
N TRP A 399 -21.36 5.70 -9.73
CA TRP A 399 -21.69 4.27 -9.76
C TRP A 399 -23.06 3.96 -9.14
N LEU A 400 -23.51 4.76 -8.16
CA LEU A 400 -24.68 4.43 -7.36
C LEU A 400 -25.97 4.42 -8.19
N LYS A 401 -26.15 5.43 -9.05
CA LYS A 401 -27.28 5.47 -9.98
C LYS A 401 -27.23 4.32 -10.97
N ASN A 402 -26.06 4.06 -11.56
CA ASN A 402 -25.92 2.96 -12.50
C ASN A 402 -26.25 1.60 -11.84
N TRP A 403 -25.84 1.39 -10.60
CA TRP A 403 -26.22 0.16 -9.89
C TRP A 403 -27.72 0.10 -9.62
N VAL A 404 -28.34 1.17 -9.10
CA VAL A 404 -29.79 1.23 -8.89
C VAL A 404 -30.57 0.98 -10.18
N ASP A 405 -30.19 1.64 -11.28
CA ASP A 405 -30.77 1.44 -12.62
C ASP A 405 -30.67 -0.03 -13.04
N ALA A 406 -29.51 -0.67 -12.84
CA ALA A 406 -29.31 -2.07 -13.19
C ALA A 406 -30.27 -3.00 -12.43
N ILE A 407 -30.51 -2.73 -11.14
CA ILE A 407 -31.47 -3.50 -10.34
C ILE A 407 -32.90 -3.32 -10.84
N LEU A 408 -33.29 -2.11 -11.23
CA LEU A 408 -34.63 -1.84 -11.78
C LEU A 408 -34.84 -2.52 -13.13
N LEU A 409 -33.86 -2.43 -14.03
CA LEU A 409 -33.87 -3.10 -15.33
C LEU A 409 -33.87 -4.63 -15.19
N PHE A 410 -33.13 -5.17 -14.21
CA PHE A 410 -33.18 -6.59 -13.87
C PHE A 410 -34.59 -7.04 -13.49
N LYS A 411 -35.32 -6.26 -12.67
CA LYS A 411 -36.72 -6.56 -12.30
C LYS A 411 -37.67 -6.52 -13.50
N GLN A 412 -37.34 -5.74 -14.53
CA GLN A 412 -38.07 -5.64 -15.80
C GLN A 412 -37.65 -6.71 -16.82
N LYS A 413 -36.68 -7.58 -16.47
CA LYS A 413 -36.06 -8.58 -17.36
C LYS A 413 -35.28 -7.99 -18.54
N GLU A 414 -34.84 -6.73 -18.42
CA GLU A 414 -34.03 -6.05 -19.44
C GLU A 414 -32.53 -6.29 -19.19
N TYR A 415 -32.09 -7.54 -19.23
CA TYR A 415 -30.75 -7.97 -18.76
C TYR A 415 -29.59 -7.33 -19.52
N SER A 416 -29.69 -7.15 -20.84
CA SER A 416 -28.66 -6.51 -21.65
C SER A 416 -28.41 -5.05 -21.24
N GLN A 417 -29.47 -4.29 -20.98
CA GLN A 417 -29.37 -2.92 -20.50
C GLN A 417 -28.88 -2.87 -19.04
N ALA A 418 -29.36 -3.80 -18.20
CA ALA A 418 -28.89 -3.92 -16.82
C ALA A 418 -27.37 -4.17 -16.78
N LEU A 419 -26.84 -5.02 -17.66
CA LEU A 419 -25.41 -5.29 -17.76
C LEU A 419 -24.61 -4.05 -18.18
N GLU A 420 -25.12 -3.26 -19.12
CA GLU A 420 -24.49 -1.99 -19.50
C GLU A 420 -24.38 -1.03 -18.32
N LYS A 421 -25.45 -0.94 -17.52
CA LYS A 421 -25.42 -0.16 -16.27
C LYS A 421 -24.40 -0.71 -15.28
N MET A 422 -24.29 -2.03 -15.12
CA MET A 422 -23.25 -2.64 -14.26
C MET A 422 -21.83 -2.33 -14.75
N ARG A 423 -21.59 -2.34 -16.07
CA ARG A 423 -20.29 -1.94 -16.65
C ARG A 423 -19.93 -0.49 -16.28
N ASN A 424 -20.89 0.42 -16.42
CA ASN A 424 -20.69 1.83 -16.08
C ASN A 424 -20.47 2.04 -14.57
N ALA A 425 -21.19 1.30 -13.74
CA ALA A 425 -20.99 1.33 -12.28
C ALA A 425 -19.59 0.79 -11.91
N PHE A 426 -19.16 -0.32 -12.51
CA PHE A 426 -17.87 -0.96 -12.24
C PHE A 426 -16.69 0.01 -12.41
N GLU A 427 -16.74 0.91 -13.40
CA GLU A 427 -15.62 1.83 -13.63
C GLU A 427 -15.37 2.80 -12.46
N THR A 428 -16.41 3.17 -11.70
CA THR A 428 -16.35 4.22 -10.68
C THR A 428 -16.61 3.77 -9.24
N ILE A 429 -17.12 2.55 -9.04
CA ILE A 429 -17.32 1.96 -7.71
C ILE A 429 -16.02 1.42 -7.09
N ARG A 430 -15.02 1.08 -7.93
CA ARG A 430 -13.71 0.59 -7.49
C ARG A 430 -13.07 1.62 -6.57
N TYR A 431 -12.55 1.14 -5.43
CA TYR A 431 -11.88 1.96 -4.42
C TYR A 431 -12.75 3.10 -3.84
N THR A 432 -14.09 2.99 -3.87
CA THR A 432 -14.99 4.00 -3.26
C THR A 432 -16.04 3.43 -2.31
N ALA A 433 -16.51 2.20 -2.54
CA ALA A 433 -17.71 1.66 -1.89
C ALA A 433 -17.48 0.60 -0.80
N ALA A 434 -16.27 0.48 -0.26
CA ALA A 434 -15.98 -0.44 0.85
C ALA A 434 -16.47 -1.89 0.61
N ASP A 435 -17.11 -2.47 1.63
CA ASP A 435 -17.71 -3.79 1.64
C ASP A 435 -18.86 -3.94 0.63
N LYS A 436 -19.49 -2.83 0.21
CA LYS A 436 -20.55 -2.85 -0.82
C LYS A 436 -20.04 -3.22 -2.19
N MET A 437 -18.72 -3.15 -2.41
CA MET A 437 -18.11 -3.73 -3.60
C MET A 437 -18.43 -5.23 -3.71
N ILE A 438 -18.52 -5.97 -2.60
CA ILE A 438 -18.84 -7.40 -2.62
C ILE A 438 -20.26 -7.59 -3.15
N GLU A 439 -21.26 -6.95 -2.54
CA GLU A 439 -22.67 -7.02 -2.97
C GLU A 439 -22.84 -6.60 -4.45
N PHE A 440 -22.06 -5.62 -4.89
CA PHE A 440 -22.03 -5.18 -6.28
C PHE A 440 -21.45 -6.25 -7.22
N LEU A 441 -20.33 -6.89 -6.88
CA LEU A 441 -19.74 -7.96 -7.70
C LEU A 441 -20.68 -9.15 -7.82
N GLU A 442 -21.35 -9.53 -6.73
CA GLU A 442 -22.37 -10.58 -6.72
C GLU A 442 -23.50 -10.24 -7.71
N SER A 443 -24.01 -9.01 -7.63
CA SER A 443 -25.02 -8.49 -8.55
C SER A 443 -24.54 -8.54 -10.01
N TYR A 444 -23.28 -8.17 -10.24
CA TYR A 444 -22.70 -8.09 -11.58
C TYR A 444 -22.55 -9.47 -12.20
N MET A 445 -22.07 -10.44 -11.43
CA MET A 445 -21.94 -11.83 -11.87
C MET A 445 -23.31 -12.44 -12.19
N ILE A 446 -24.34 -12.21 -11.37
CA ILE A 446 -25.69 -12.70 -11.66
C ILE A 446 -26.26 -12.10 -12.94
N ILE A 447 -26.19 -10.78 -13.11
CA ILE A 447 -26.69 -10.14 -14.34
C ILE A 447 -25.93 -10.65 -15.56
N SER A 448 -24.63 -10.92 -15.43
CA SER A 448 -23.82 -11.51 -16.50
C SER A 448 -24.27 -12.92 -16.90
N LEU A 449 -24.70 -13.74 -15.94
CA LEU A 449 -25.19 -15.10 -16.20
C LEU A 449 -26.54 -15.12 -16.92
N LEU A 450 -27.32 -14.04 -16.83
CA LEU A 450 -28.66 -13.92 -17.44
C LEU A 450 -28.63 -13.42 -18.89
N ILE A 451 -27.43 -13.16 -19.43
CA ILE A 451 -27.26 -12.75 -20.82
C ILE A 451 -27.28 -13.98 -21.71
N GLU A 452 -28.13 -13.93 -22.75
CA GLU A 452 -28.24 -14.98 -23.76
C GLU A 452 -26.91 -15.20 -24.52
N ASP A 453 -26.77 -16.38 -25.14
CA ASP A 453 -25.63 -16.76 -25.99
C ASP A 453 -24.24 -16.70 -25.34
N LYS A 454 -24.16 -16.89 -24.02
CA LYS A 454 -22.90 -16.80 -23.25
C LYS A 454 -22.18 -15.45 -23.39
N GLY A 455 -22.89 -14.41 -23.88
CA GLY A 455 -22.32 -13.08 -24.11
C GLY A 455 -21.84 -12.37 -22.83
N GLY A 456 -22.34 -12.80 -21.67
CA GLY A 456 -21.94 -12.27 -20.36
C GLY A 456 -20.63 -12.83 -19.80
N TRP A 457 -19.98 -13.81 -20.43
CA TRP A 457 -18.74 -14.41 -19.93
C TRP A 457 -17.65 -13.37 -19.60
N LYS A 458 -17.45 -12.39 -20.50
CA LYS A 458 -16.42 -11.36 -20.31
C LYS A 458 -16.66 -10.52 -19.05
N ASP A 459 -17.92 -10.20 -18.77
CA ASP A 459 -18.34 -9.41 -17.62
C ASP A 459 -18.28 -10.21 -16.33
N PHE A 460 -18.74 -11.46 -16.37
CA PHE A 460 -18.58 -12.41 -15.27
C PHE A 460 -17.11 -12.56 -14.89
N LYS A 461 -16.24 -12.87 -15.86
CA LYS A 461 -14.80 -13.03 -15.65
C LYS A 461 -14.18 -11.77 -15.04
N ARG A 462 -14.57 -10.59 -15.53
CA ARG A 462 -14.08 -9.31 -15.00
C ARG A 462 -14.49 -9.09 -13.55
N ALA A 463 -15.75 -9.32 -13.20
CA ALA A 463 -16.25 -9.20 -11.83
C ALA A 463 -15.55 -10.22 -10.90
N PHE A 464 -15.43 -11.47 -11.34
CA PHE A 464 -14.77 -12.53 -10.58
C PHE A 464 -13.30 -12.21 -10.31
N LYS A 465 -12.52 -11.90 -11.35
CA LYS A 465 -11.10 -11.53 -11.22
C LYS A 465 -10.91 -10.28 -10.36
N TRP A 466 -11.86 -9.35 -10.36
CA TRP A 466 -11.81 -8.19 -9.47
C TRP A 466 -11.95 -8.59 -8.01
N GLY A 467 -12.88 -9.51 -7.71
CA GLY A 467 -12.99 -10.09 -6.38
C GLY A 467 -11.70 -10.77 -5.94
N VAL A 468 -11.06 -11.57 -6.82
CA VAL A 468 -9.76 -12.23 -6.54
C VAL A 468 -8.66 -11.20 -6.28
N PHE A 469 -8.56 -10.21 -7.16
CA PHE A 469 -7.57 -9.14 -7.07
C PHE A 469 -7.65 -8.33 -5.78
N MET A 470 -8.87 -8.06 -5.33
CA MET A 470 -9.09 -7.38 -4.06
C MET A 470 -8.89 -8.36 -2.87
N ASN A 471 -9.02 -9.67 -3.07
CA ASN A 471 -8.78 -10.71 -2.05
C ASN A 471 -7.30 -11.12 -1.89
N ASN A 472 -6.35 -10.45 -2.55
CA ASN A 472 -4.92 -10.80 -2.48
C ASN A 472 -4.34 -10.86 -1.04
N PHE A 473 -5.05 -10.34 -0.03
CA PHE A 473 -4.66 -10.43 1.38
C PHE A 473 -5.66 -11.16 2.29
N GLY A 474 -6.62 -11.89 1.74
CA GLY A 474 -7.45 -12.85 2.49
C GLY A 474 -8.60 -12.27 3.32
N ASP A 475 -8.92 -10.99 3.15
CA ASP A 475 -10.03 -10.33 3.87
C ASP A 475 -11.41 -10.50 3.17
N LEU A 476 -11.46 -11.02 1.95
CA LEU A 476 -12.71 -11.33 1.25
C LEU A 476 -13.12 -12.80 1.39
N LYS A 477 -14.35 -13.10 0.92
CA LYS A 477 -14.92 -14.45 0.93
C LYS A 477 -13.94 -15.46 0.26
N PRO A 478 -13.78 -16.67 0.82
CA PRO A 478 -12.94 -17.73 0.25
C PRO A 478 -13.25 -18.10 -1.21
N PHE A 479 -14.43 -17.71 -1.71
CA PHE A 479 -14.81 -17.86 -3.11
C PHE A 479 -13.84 -17.17 -4.08
N TYR A 480 -13.23 -16.05 -3.69
CA TYR A 480 -12.35 -15.26 -4.54
C TYR A 480 -10.87 -15.64 -4.37
N VAL A 481 -10.55 -16.94 -4.44
CA VAL A 481 -9.16 -17.43 -4.35
C VAL A 481 -8.64 -18.02 -5.66
N ILE A 482 -9.54 -18.32 -6.60
CA ILE A 482 -9.21 -18.95 -7.88
C ILE A 482 -8.79 -17.87 -8.89
N SER A 483 -7.55 -17.93 -9.37
CA SER A 483 -7.04 -17.00 -10.39
C SER A 483 -7.09 -17.54 -11.82
N GLU A 484 -7.10 -18.87 -11.98
CA GLU A 484 -6.96 -19.53 -13.28
C GLU A 484 -8.21 -19.40 -14.15
N GLU A 485 -8.04 -18.98 -15.40
CA GLU A 485 -9.16 -18.70 -16.31
C GLU A 485 -10.01 -19.94 -16.63
N THR A 486 -9.38 -21.11 -16.72
CA THR A 486 -10.06 -22.39 -16.97
C THR A 486 -10.99 -22.76 -15.82
N GLU A 487 -10.57 -22.55 -14.58
CA GLU A 487 -11.38 -22.79 -13.38
C GLU A 487 -12.51 -21.78 -13.26
N ILE A 488 -12.22 -20.48 -13.48
CA ILE A 488 -13.26 -19.44 -13.51
C ILE A 488 -14.32 -19.76 -14.58
N ARG A 489 -13.91 -20.31 -15.71
CA ARG A 489 -14.82 -20.72 -16.79
C ARG A 489 -15.68 -21.91 -16.37
N SER A 490 -15.10 -22.91 -15.70
CA SER A 490 -15.87 -24.01 -15.14
C SER A 490 -16.93 -23.52 -14.15
N ILE A 491 -16.58 -22.56 -13.28
CA ILE A 491 -17.54 -21.93 -12.37
C ILE A 491 -18.66 -21.23 -13.16
N PHE A 492 -18.33 -20.47 -14.20
CA PHE A 492 -19.34 -19.81 -15.03
C PHE A 492 -20.31 -20.80 -15.68
N GLU A 493 -19.80 -21.89 -16.25
CA GLU A 493 -20.61 -22.92 -16.92
C GLU A 493 -21.48 -23.70 -15.91
N ASP A 494 -20.96 -24.01 -14.72
CA ASP A 494 -21.74 -24.56 -13.60
C ASP A 494 -22.88 -23.60 -13.19
N LYS A 495 -22.56 -22.32 -12.98
CA LYS A 495 -23.53 -21.32 -12.50
C LYS A 495 -24.58 -20.96 -13.53
N LEU A 496 -24.27 -21.06 -14.82
CA LEU A 496 -25.24 -20.97 -15.92
C LEU A 496 -26.31 -22.06 -15.82
N THR A 497 -25.92 -23.27 -15.44
CA THR A 497 -26.86 -24.39 -15.26
C THR A 497 -27.72 -24.19 -14.01
N VAL A 498 -27.10 -23.71 -12.93
CA VAL A 498 -27.81 -23.44 -11.67
C VAL A 498 -28.82 -22.29 -11.84
N ILE A 499 -28.43 -21.18 -12.46
CA ILE A 499 -29.30 -20.00 -12.56
C ILE A 499 -30.57 -20.26 -13.38
N SER A 500 -30.51 -21.13 -14.40
CA SER A 500 -31.70 -21.54 -15.18
C SER A 500 -32.73 -22.31 -14.34
N SER A 501 -32.35 -22.86 -13.19
CA SER A 501 -33.33 -23.49 -12.29
C SER A 501 -34.14 -22.49 -11.45
N PHE A 502 -33.81 -21.19 -11.52
CA PHE A 502 -34.38 -20.13 -10.67
C PHE A 502 -35.04 -18.98 -11.45
N GLU A 503 -35.54 -19.23 -12.68
CA GLU A 503 -36.12 -18.22 -13.59
C GLU A 503 -37.24 -17.33 -12.99
N ASN A 504 -37.89 -17.78 -11.92
CA ASN A 504 -39.00 -17.07 -11.28
C ASN A 504 -38.59 -16.11 -10.14
N ILE A 505 -37.32 -16.10 -9.74
CA ILE A 505 -36.84 -15.25 -8.64
C ILE A 505 -36.61 -13.82 -9.13
N ARG A 506 -37.28 -12.86 -8.49
CA ARG A 506 -37.24 -11.43 -8.86
C ARG A 506 -36.31 -10.57 -8.00
N ASP A 507 -35.63 -11.18 -7.04
CA ASP A 507 -34.69 -10.51 -6.14
C ASP A 507 -33.25 -10.98 -6.41
N LEU A 508 -32.39 -10.03 -6.77
CA LEU A 508 -31.01 -10.30 -7.18
C LEU A 508 -30.17 -10.87 -6.03
N LYS A 509 -30.44 -10.42 -4.80
CA LYS A 509 -29.73 -10.89 -3.59
C LYS A 509 -30.03 -12.36 -3.31
N THR A 510 -31.31 -12.74 -3.37
CA THR A 510 -31.76 -14.12 -3.21
C THR A 510 -31.19 -15.01 -4.31
N LEU A 511 -31.18 -14.53 -5.55
CA LEU A 511 -30.60 -15.25 -6.68
C LEU A 511 -29.09 -15.46 -6.50
N ALA A 512 -28.35 -14.42 -6.08
CA ALA A 512 -26.92 -14.52 -5.76
C ALA A 512 -26.64 -15.58 -4.67
N LYS A 513 -27.46 -15.62 -3.62
CA LYS A 513 -27.36 -16.62 -2.55
C LYS A 513 -27.57 -18.04 -3.08
N LEU A 514 -28.55 -18.25 -3.95
CA LEU A 514 -28.89 -19.57 -4.46
C LEU A 514 -27.88 -20.09 -5.47
N VAL A 515 -27.35 -19.20 -6.32
CA VAL A 515 -26.39 -19.56 -7.37
C VAL A 515 -24.99 -19.79 -6.80
N PHE A 516 -24.53 -18.92 -5.88
CA PHE A 516 -23.15 -18.96 -5.39
C PHE A 516 -22.99 -19.50 -3.97
N HIS A 517 -24.10 -19.79 -3.27
CA HIS A 517 -24.10 -20.23 -1.86
C HIS A 517 -23.35 -19.29 -0.92
N PHE A 518 -23.35 -17.98 -1.22
CA PHE A 518 -22.64 -17.02 -0.40
C PHE A 518 -23.21 -16.98 1.03
N PRO A 519 -22.38 -17.14 2.08
CA PRO A 519 -22.79 -16.80 3.43
C PRO A 519 -22.98 -15.28 3.46
N TYR A 520 -24.20 -14.83 3.76
CA TYR A 520 -24.40 -13.44 4.16
C TYR A 520 -24.02 -13.33 5.63
N SER A 521 -23.14 -12.38 5.96
CA SER A 521 -23.07 -11.89 7.33
C SER A 521 -24.46 -11.41 7.71
N SER A 522 -25.02 -12.01 8.75
CA SER A 522 -26.24 -11.54 9.40
C SER A 522 -25.91 -10.26 10.17
N THR A 523 -25.73 -9.17 9.44
CA THR A 523 -25.56 -7.80 9.96
C THR A 523 -26.11 -6.81 8.95
#